data_AF-L9ZQR1-F1
#
_entry.id   AF-L9ZQR1-F1
#
_cell.length_a   1.000
_cell.length_b   1.000
_cell.length_c   1.000
_cell.angle_alpha   90.00
_cell.angle_beta   90.00
_cell.angle_gamma   90.00
#
_symmetry.space_group_name_H-M   'P 1'
#
loop_
_entity.id
_entity.type
_entity.pdbx_description
1 polymer ?
#
loop_
_entity_poly.entity_id
_entity_poly.type
_entity_poly.pdbx_seq_one_letter_code
_entity_poly.pdbx_strand_id
1 'polypeptide(L)' 'MELVGRSLRDRIVQALVVFLTLLVFQYVQNSIEWGYLVYVAAFVFVFVLLLDVVWARIGT' A
#
# COMPACT_ATOMS: atom_id res chain seq x y z
N MET A 1 8.09 -9.96 12.39
CA MET A 1 8.40 -8.63 12.95
C MET A 1 7.13 -7.82 12.96
N GLU A 2 6.64 -7.49 14.15
CA GLU A 2 5.56 -6.54 14.34
C GLU A 2 6.19 -5.15 14.48
N LEU A 3 5.82 -4.24 13.59
CA LEU A 3 6.08 -2.83 13.78
C LEU A 3 4.72 -2.24 14.14
N VAL A 4 4.56 -1.81 15.40
CA VAL A 4 3.45 -0.91 15.78
C VAL A 4 2.06 -1.55 15.57
N GLY A 5 1.86 -2.77 16.08
CA GLY A 5 0.54 -3.41 16.09
C GLY A 5 0.03 -3.95 14.74
N ARG A 6 0.82 -3.86 13.66
CA ARG A 6 0.50 -4.50 12.38
C ARG A 6 1.68 -5.29 11.84
N SER A 7 1.40 -6.46 11.26
CA SER A 7 2.45 -7.30 10.69
C SER A 7 2.91 -6.74 9.34
N LEU A 8 4.18 -6.98 9.00
CA LEU A 8 4.72 -6.62 7.68
C LEU A 8 3.94 -7.30 6.54
N ARG A 9 3.37 -8.48 6.80
CA ARG A 9 2.46 -9.19 5.90
C ARG A 9 1.20 -8.38 5.63
N ASP A 10 0.56 -7.80 6.64
CA ASP A 10 -0.67 -7.03 6.46
C ASP A 10 -0.45 -5.79 5.59
N ARG A 11 0.72 -5.15 5.73
CA ARG A 11 1.12 -4.02 4.88
C ARG A 11 1.29 -4.43 3.43
N ILE A 12 1.94 -5.56 3.18
CA ILE A 12 2.09 -6.13 1.83
C ILE A 12 0.72 -6.47 1.25
N VAL A 13 -0.15 -7.12 2.03
CA VAL A 13 -1.51 -7.45 1.60
C VAL A 13 -2.29 -6.18 1.27
N GLN A 14 -2.19 -5.13 2.08
CA GLN A 14 -2.86 -3.86 1.79
C GLN A 14 -2.36 -3.23 0.47
N ALA A 15 -1.04 -3.21 0.25
CA ALA A 15 -0.47 -2.70 -1.00
C ALA A 15 -0.92 -3.53 -2.21
N LEU A 16 -0.99 -4.86 -2.05
CA LEU A 16 -1.49 -5.78 -3.08
C LEU A 16 -2.98 -5.55 -3.37
N VAL A 17 -3.80 -5.33 -2.34
CA VAL A 17 -5.22 -5.00 -2.50
C VAL A 17 -5.39 -3.72 -3.31
N VAL A 18 -4.64 -2.65 -2.98
CA VAL A 18 -4.70 -1.40 -3.75
C VAL A 18 -4.27 -1.62 -5.21
N PHE A 19 -3.19 -2.38 -5.43
CA PHE A 19 -2.74 -2.73 -6.77
C PHE A 19 -3.84 -3.43 -7.58
N LEU A 20 -4.48 -4.46 -7.00
CA LEU A 20 -5.53 -5.22 -7.66
C LEU A 20 -6.78 -4.36 -7.92
N THR A 21 -7.17 -3.50 -6.98
CA THR A 21 -8.29 -2.57 -7.18
C THR A 21 -8.05 -1.61 -8.35
N LEU A 22 -6.85 -1.02 -8.42
CA LEU A 22 -6.49 -0.12 -9.53
C LEU A 22 -6.36 -0.88 -10.86
N LEU A 23 -5.82 -2.09 -10.84
CA LEU A 23 -5.72 -2.95 -12.01
C LEU A 23 -7.10 -3.23 -12.59
N VAL A 24 -8.06 -3.64 -11.76
CA VAL A 24 -9.45 -3.89 -12.19
C VAL A 24 -10.07 -2.62 -12.77
N PHE A 25 -9.87 -1.48 -12.12
CA PHE A 25 -10.37 -0.19 -12.60
C PHE A 25 -9.82 0.19 -13.98
N GLN A 26 -8.49 0.12 -14.18
CA GLN A 26 -7.87 0.43 -15.47
C GLN A 26 -8.18 -0.61 -16.55
N TYR A 27 -8.35 -1.87 -16.15
CA TYR A 27 -8.81 -2.93 -17.06
C TYR A 27 -10.19 -2.62 -17.63
N VAL A 28 -11.14 -2.19 -16.78
CA VAL A 28 -12.49 -1.78 -17.24
C VAL A 28 -12.41 -0.56 -18.17
N GLN A 29 -11.44 0.33 -17.98
CA GLN A 29 -11.24 1.50 -18.83
C GLN A 29 -10.41 1.25 -20.10
N ASN A 30 -9.89 0.02 -20.30
CA ASN A 30 -8.93 -0.29 -21.38
C ASN A 30 -7.70 0.65 -21.40
N SER A 31 -7.27 1.14 -20.23
CA SER A 31 -6.20 2.14 -20.10
C SER A 31 -5.15 1.69 -19.09
N ILE A 32 -4.66 0.45 -19.25
CA ILE A 32 -3.71 -0.15 -18.31
C ILE A 32 -2.34 0.49 -18.44
N GLU A 33 -1.91 1.14 -17.37
CA GLU A 33 -0.58 1.72 -17.21
C GLU A 33 0.16 1.02 -16.08
N TRP A 34 0.95 -0.01 -16.43
CA TRP A 34 1.71 -0.81 -15.47
C TRP A 34 2.61 0.01 -14.55
N GLY A 35 3.26 1.04 -15.12
CA GLY A 35 4.10 1.96 -14.35
C GLY A 35 3.30 2.62 -13.22
N TYR A 36 2.15 3.22 -13.55
CA TYR A 36 1.28 3.86 -12.56
C TYR A 36 0.83 2.88 -11.47
N LEU A 37 0.39 1.67 -11.84
CA LEU A 37 -0.08 0.66 -10.90
C LEU A 37 1.02 0.29 -9.87
N VAL A 38 2.24 0.04 -10.35
CA VAL A 38 3.37 -0.32 -9.49
C VAL A 38 3.81 0.88 -8.63
N TYR A 39 3.90 2.08 -9.21
CA TYR A 39 4.27 3.29 -8.48
C TYR A 39 3.29 3.59 -7.34
N VAL A 40 1.98 3.51 -7.59
CA VAL A 40 0.96 3.78 -6.57
C VAL A 40 0.98 2.70 -5.47
N ALA A 41 1.14 1.42 -5.83
CA ALA A 41 1.24 0.35 -4.84
C ALA A 41 2.47 0.50 -3.94
N ALA A 42 3.64 0.83 -4.52
CA ALA A 42 4.85 1.12 -3.77
C ALA A 42 4.70 2.36 -2.88
N PHE A 43 4.09 3.42 -3.41
CA PHE A 43 3.81 4.64 -2.65
C PHE A 43 2.92 4.35 -1.45
N VAL A 44 1.82 3.60 -1.61
CA VAL A 44 0.94 3.22 -0.50
C VAL A 44 1.67 2.42 0.56
N PHE A 45 2.49 1.45 0.16
CA PHE A 45 3.29 0.66 1.12
C PHE A 45 4.20 1.56 1.96
N VAL A 46 4.95 2.46 1.32
CA VAL A 46 5.85 3.40 2.01
C VAL A 46 5.06 4.36 2.88
N PHE A 47 3.93 4.88 2.39
CA PHE A 47 3.08 5.81 3.13
C PHE A 47 2.51 5.18 4.40
N VAL A 48 2.01 3.95 4.32
CA VAL A 48 1.53 3.19 5.50
C VAL A 48 2.68 2.96 6.48
N LEU A 49 3.87 2.63 5.99
CA LEU A 49 5.04 2.45 6.85
C LEU A 49 5.40 3.74 7.59
N LEU A 50 5.36 4.89 6.91
CA LEU A 50 5.58 6.21 7.53
C LEU A 50 4.51 6.52 8.58
N LEU A 51 3.24 6.27 8.27
CA LEU A 51 2.16 6.45 9.24
C LEU A 51 2.39 5.60 10.48
N ASP A 52 2.73 4.32 10.32
CA ASP A 52 2.99 3.43 11.44
C ASP A 52 4.14 3.96 12.32
N VAL A 53 5.20 4.51 11.72
CA VAL A 53 6.31 5.15 12.47
C VAL A 53 5.84 6.41 13.21
N VAL A 54 4.98 7.23 12.60
CA VAL A 54 4.42 8.43 13.22
C VAL A 54 3.53 8.07 14.40
N TRP A 55 2.62 7.10 14.22
CA TRP A 55 1.73 6.61 15.29
C TRP A 55 2.52 6.01 16.46
N ALA A 56 3.62 5.31 16.20
CA ALA A 56 4.50 4.80 17.25
C ALA A 56 5.11 5.91 18.12
N ARG A 57 5.42 7.07 17.52
CA ARG A 57 6.00 8.21 18.23
C ARG A 57 4.98 9.06 18.98
N ILE A 58 3.74 9.11 18.50
CA ILE A 58 2.66 9.84 19.18
C ILE A 58 2.08 9.02 20.33
N GLY A 59 2.13 7.68 20.23
CA GLY A 59 1.65 6.75 21.26
C GLY A 59 2.60 6.51 22.44
N THR A 60 3.80 7.11 22.45
CA THR A 60 4.76 7.15 23.57
C THR A 60 4.74 8.50 24.24
#